data_AF-A0A292QK26-F1
#
_entry.id   AF-A0A292QK26-F1
#
_cell.length_a   1.000
_cell.length_b   1.000
_cell.length_c   1.000
_cell.angle_alpha   90.00
_cell.angle_beta   90.00
_cell.angle_gamma   90.00
#
_symmetry.space_group_name_H-M   'P 1'
#
loop_
_entity.id
_entity.type
_entity.pdbx_description
1 polymer ?
#
loop_
_entity_poly.entity_id
_entity_poly.type
_entity_poly.pdbx_seq_one_letter_code
_entity_poly.pdbx_strand_id
1 'polypeptide(L)'
;MQIQNNTNIPSQINFGAKVSTVKVLEAATLKLTESESVADLKPIIDTFWDKPFKAAGNRGYRYYLKVIADKITAKYPEIKNAVDEINAYALSHPRATKGEFRYIQKTIVDRLGSVVDIEV
;
A
#
# COMPACT_ATOMS: atom_id res chain seq x y z
N MET A 1 -14.93 -21.13 -40.89
CA MET A 1 -13.99 -20.23 -40.18
C MET A 1 -14.71 -19.68 -38.97
N GLN A 2 -14.34 -20.13 -37.77
CA GLN A 2 -14.85 -19.55 -36.52
C GLN A 2 -13.92 -18.43 -36.11
N ILE A 3 -14.46 -17.21 -36.01
CA ILE A 3 -13.74 -16.06 -35.46
C ILE A 3 -13.77 -16.24 -33.95
N GLN A 4 -12.64 -16.68 -33.37
CA GLN A 4 -12.45 -16.68 -31.92
C GLN A 4 -12.23 -15.22 -31.49
N ASN A 5 -13.25 -14.63 -30.86
CA ASN A 5 -13.11 -13.33 -30.20
C ASN A 5 -12.22 -13.51 -28.97
N ASN A 6 -10.92 -13.32 -29.16
CA ASN A 6 -9.93 -13.32 -28.10
C ASN A 6 -9.97 -11.94 -27.41
N THR A 7 -10.97 -11.71 -26.57
CA THR A 7 -10.99 -10.56 -25.66
C THR A 7 -10.72 -11.03 -24.24
N ASN A 8 -9.50 -11.51 -23.99
CA ASN A 8 -8.90 -11.43 -22.66
C ASN A 8 -8.40 -9.99 -22.48
N ILE A 9 -9.33 -9.06 -22.28
CA ILE A 9 -9.00 -7.80 -21.62
C ILE A 9 -9.06 -8.16 -20.13
N PRO A 10 -7.95 -8.23 -19.38
CA PRO A 10 -8.06 -8.35 -17.94
C PRO A 10 -8.82 -7.10 -17.47
N SER A 11 -9.96 -7.29 -16.85
CA SER A 11 -10.83 -6.20 -16.40
C SER A 11 -10.16 -5.44 -15.26
N GLN A 12 -9.23 -4.54 -15.57
CA GLN A 12 -8.88 -3.45 -14.67
C GLN A 12 -9.78 -2.27 -14.99
N ILE A 13 -11.03 -2.35 -14.54
CA ILE A 13 -11.81 -1.14 -14.32
C ILE A 13 -12.04 -1.06 -12.83
N ASN A 14 -11.46 -0.03 -12.24
CA ASN A 14 -11.47 0.20 -10.81
C ASN A 14 -11.90 1.68 -10.61
N PHE A 15 -12.88 1.87 -9.73
CA PHE A 15 -13.61 3.14 -9.52
C PHE A 15 -13.46 3.63 -8.07
N GLY A 16 -12.53 3.02 -7.32
CA GLY A 16 -12.23 3.36 -5.95
C GLY A 16 -11.26 4.54 -5.85
N ALA A 17 -10.66 4.68 -4.68
CA ALA A 17 -9.63 5.67 -4.47
C ALA A 17 -8.31 5.24 -5.14
N LYS A 18 -7.85 6.08 -6.07
CA LYS A 18 -6.53 5.94 -6.68
C LYS A 18 -5.46 6.50 -5.75
N VAL A 19 -4.64 5.62 -5.21
CA VAL A 19 -3.62 5.96 -4.22
C VAL A 19 -2.25 5.45 -4.66
N SER A 20 -1.20 6.17 -4.27
CA SER A 20 0.18 5.73 -4.52
C SER A 20 0.41 4.36 -3.87
N THR A 21 0.91 3.42 -4.67
CA THR A 21 1.24 2.07 -4.20
C THR A 21 2.27 2.13 -3.07
N VAL A 22 3.31 2.98 -3.20
CA VAL A 22 4.30 3.19 -2.14
C VAL A 22 3.63 3.67 -0.85
N LYS A 23 2.70 4.62 -0.90
CA LYS A 23 2.04 5.14 0.30
C LYS A 23 1.21 4.06 1.01
N VAL A 24 0.60 3.14 0.26
CA VAL A 24 -0.10 1.97 0.82
C VAL A 24 0.90 1.02 1.50
N LEU A 25 2.03 0.73 0.87
CA LEU A 25 3.07 -0.14 1.44
C LEU A 25 3.71 0.50 2.69
N GLU A 26 3.98 1.80 2.67
CA GLU A 26 4.47 2.56 3.82
C GLU A 26 3.46 2.59 4.96
N ALA A 27 2.16 2.75 4.67
CA ALA A 27 1.09 2.68 5.67
C ALA A 27 1.00 1.30 6.35
N ALA A 28 1.16 0.23 5.57
CA ALA A 28 1.06 -1.13 6.08
C ALA A 28 2.29 -1.61 6.85
N THR A 29 3.48 -1.18 6.44
CA THR A 29 4.76 -1.69 6.99
C THR A 29 5.44 -0.69 7.94
N LEU A 30 5.04 0.58 7.90
CA LEU A 30 5.72 1.72 8.54
C LEU A 30 7.20 1.85 8.13
N LYS A 31 7.60 1.27 6.99
CA LYS A 31 8.92 1.45 6.37
C LYS A 31 8.85 2.62 5.42
N LEU A 32 9.08 3.82 5.96
CA LEU A 32 9.02 5.08 5.21
C LEU A 32 10.27 5.21 4.31
N THR A 33 10.07 5.24 3.00
CA THR A 33 11.11 5.34 1.98
C THR A 33 10.99 6.61 1.15
N GLU A 34 9.77 7.10 0.91
CA GLU A 34 9.44 8.36 0.25
C GLU A 34 8.80 9.35 1.23
N SER A 35 8.12 8.86 2.26
CA SER A 35 7.68 9.69 3.38
C SER A 35 8.84 10.07 4.29
N GLU A 36 8.80 11.29 4.81
CA GLU A 36 9.72 11.79 5.85
C GLU A 36 9.16 11.47 7.24
N SER A 37 7.84 11.42 7.38
CA SER A 37 7.17 11.09 8.64
C SER A 37 5.86 10.31 8.43
N VAL A 38 5.35 9.73 9.51
CA VAL A 38 4.03 9.06 9.52
C VAL A 38 2.90 10.06 9.20
N ALA A 39 3.11 11.36 9.46
CA ALA A 39 2.13 12.39 9.11
C ALA A 39 1.97 12.55 7.60
N ASP A 40 2.99 12.21 6.80
CA ASP A 40 2.93 12.27 5.33
C ASP A 40 2.06 11.14 4.73
N LEU A 41 1.57 10.23 5.60
CA LEU A 41 0.60 9.19 5.27
C LEU A 41 -0.83 9.60 5.63
N LYS A 42 -1.07 10.82 6.11
CA LYS A 42 -2.41 11.38 6.33
C LYS A 42 -3.34 11.21 5.11
N PRO A 43 -2.89 11.35 3.84
CA PRO A 43 -3.76 11.12 2.69
C PRO A 43 -4.37 9.72 2.64
N ILE A 44 -3.66 8.68 3.12
CA ILE A 44 -4.22 7.32 3.22
C ILE A 44 -5.35 7.29 4.25
N ILE A 45 -5.16 7.96 5.40
CA ILE A 45 -6.20 8.04 6.43
C ILE A 45 -7.40 8.81 5.90
N ASP A 46 -7.20 9.98 5.31
CA ASP A 46 -8.29 10.82 4.77
C ASP A 46 -9.09 10.11 3.67
N THR A 47 -8.44 9.21 2.93
CA THR A 47 -9.07 8.44 1.85
C THR A 47 -9.94 7.30 2.37
N PHE A 48 -9.47 6.55 3.38
CA PHE A 48 -10.10 5.29 3.80
C PHE A 48 -10.75 5.34 5.19
N TRP A 49 -10.74 6.50 5.84
CA TRP A 49 -11.38 6.72 7.13
C TRP A 49 -12.60 7.63 6.96
N ASP A 50 -13.77 7.06 7.25
CA ASP A 50 -15.09 7.67 7.05
C ASP A 50 -15.43 8.79 8.04
N LYS A 51 -14.68 8.89 9.14
CA LYS A 51 -14.96 9.81 10.25
C LYS A 51 -13.93 10.93 10.33
N PRO A 52 -14.26 12.07 10.97
CA PRO A 52 -13.26 13.08 11.27
C PRO A 52 -12.12 12.46 12.08
N PHE A 53 -10.92 12.50 11.51
CA PHE A 53 -9.71 12.08 12.18
C PHE A 53 -9.49 12.97 13.40
N LYS A 54 -9.57 12.39 14.61
CA LYS A 54 -9.20 13.11 15.83
C LYS A 54 -7.68 13.24 15.85
N ALA A 55 -7.19 14.47 16.00
CA ALA A 55 -5.77 14.76 16.06
C ALA A 55 -5.10 13.93 17.16
N ALA A 56 -4.48 12.84 16.75
CA ALA A 56 -3.75 11.95 17.61
C ALA A 56 -2.28 12.10 17.26
N GLY A 57 -1.41 12.20 18.26
CA GLY A 57 0.04 12.17 18.03
C GLY A 57 0.47 10.90 17.28
N ASN A 58 1.78 10.70 17.10
CA ASN A 58 2.36 9.56 16.36
C ASN A 58 1.66 8.20 16.59
N ARG A 59 1.32 7.89 17.85
CA ARG A 59 0.63 6.64 18.22
C ARG A 59 -0.74 6.47 17.54
N GLY A 60 -1.52 7.53 17.43
CA GLY A 60 -2.84 7.43 16.79
C GLY A 60 -2.73 7.32 15.29
N TYR A 61 -1.85 8.08 14.63
CA TYR A 61 -1.58 7.89 13.20
C TYR A 61 -1.25 6.42 12.87
N ARG A 62 -0.35 5.81 13.65
CA ARG A 62 0.00 4.39 13.50
C ARG A 62 -1.20 3.46 13.68
N TYR A 63 -2.09 3.77 14.63
CA TYR A 63 -3.30 2.98 14.85
C TYR A 63 -4.23 3.02 13.62
N TYR A 64 -4.54 4.21 13.09
CA TYR A 64 -5.42 4.33 11.91
C TYR A 64 -4.81 3.66 10.68
N LEU A 65 -3.51 3.89 10.41
CA LEU A 65 -2.82 3.26 9.30
C LEU A 65 -2.83 1.74 9.42
N LYS A 66 -2.64 1.19 10.62
CA LYS A 66 -2.75 -0.25 10.86
C LYS A 66 -4.15 -0.77 10.54
N VAL A 67 -5.20 -0.14 11.05
CA VAL A 67 -6.58 -0.58 10.79
C VAL A 67 -6.92 -0.53 9.30
N ILE A 68 -6.49 0.52 8.60
CA ILE A 68 -6.68 0.66 7.15
C ILE A 68 -5.90 -0.42 6.40
N ALA A 69 -4.62 -0.62 6.75
CA ALA A 69 -3.77 -1.63 6.13
C ALA A 69 -4.32 -3.06 6.33
N ASP A 70 -4.81 -3.37 7.54
CA ASP A 70 -5.41 -4.67 7.83
C ASP A 70 -6.66 -4.91 6.94
N LYS A 71 -7.49 -3.88 6.71
CA LYS A 71 -8.63 -3.95 5.77
C LYS A 71 -8.19 -4.14 4.32
N ILE A 72 -7.21 -3.36 3.85
CA ILE A 72 -6.70 -3.45 2.48
C ILE A 72 -6.09 -4.83 2.23
N THR A 73 -5.21 -5.30 3.11
CA THR A 73 -4.53 -6.60 2.94
C THR A 73 -5.47 -7.80 3.07
N ALA A 74 -6.59 -7.67 3.80
CA ALA A 74 -7.64 -8.70 3.80
C ALA A 74 -8.37 -8.82 2.46
N LYS A 75 -8.49 -7.72 1.69
CA LYS A 75 -9.24 -7.66 0.43
C LYS A 75 -8.37 -7.84 -0.82
N TYR A 76 -7.10 -7.41 -0.75
CA TYR A 76 -6.17 -7.40 -1.89
C TYR A 76 -4.95 -8.30 -1.59
N PRO A 77 -4.98 -9.59 -1.95
CA PRO A 77 -3.92 -10.55 -1.68
C PRO A 77 -2.55 -10.15 -2.24
N GLU A 78 -2.51 -9.48 -3.39
CA GLU A 78 -1.29 -8.97 -4.02
C GLU A 78 -0.60 -7.90 -3.17
N ILE A 79 -1.38 -7.04 -2.50
CA ILE A 79 -0.86 -6.04 -1.55
C ILE A 79 -0.41 -6.75 -0.28
N LYS A 80 -1.18 -7.73 0.21
CA LYS A 80 -0.78 -8.55 1.37
C LYS A 80 0.57 -9.22 1.13
N ASN A 81 0.76 -9.87 -0.01
CA ASN A 81 2.00 -10.55 -0.35
C ASN A 81 3.18 -9.57 -0.42
N ALA A 82 2.98 -8.37 -0.97
CA ALA A 82 3.99 -7.32 -0.97
C ALA A 82 4.35 -6.82 0.44
N VAL A 83 3.36 -6.67 1.32
CA VAL A 83 3.57 -6.28 2.73
C VAL A 83 4.35 -7.36 3.47
N ASP A 84 4.00 -8.64 3.27
CA ASP A 84 4.70 -9.76 3.87
C ASP A 84 6.16 -9.86 3.39
N GLU A 85 6.40 -9.59 2.10
CA GLU A 85 7.74 -9.54 1.49
C GLU A 85 8.64 -8.49 2.20
N ILE A 86 8.12 -7.27 2.37
CA ILE A 86 8.84 -6.18 3.07
C ILE A 86 9.09 -6.54 4.54
N ASN A 87 8.09 -7.11 5.22
CA ASN A 87 8.21 -7.48 6.64
C ASN A 87 9.20 -8.63 6.84
N ALA A 88 9.17 -9.65 5.98
CA ALA A 88 10.15 -10.75 6.00
C ALA A 88 11.58 -10.25 5.76
N TYR A 89 11.76 -9.31 4.82
CA TYR A 89 13.04 -8.65 4.63
C TYR A 89 13.49 -7.88 5.88
N ALA A 90 12.60 -7.09 6.48
CA ALA A 90 12.91 -6.34 7.71
C ALA A 90 13.30 -7.24 8.89
N LEU A 91 12.67 -8.43 9.00
CA LEU A 91 12.99 -9.42 10.04
C LEU A 91 14.36 -10.07 9.82
N SER A 92 14.71 -10.38 8.57
CA SER A 92 16.01 -10.98 8.21
C SER A 92 17.15 -9.95 8.16
N HIS A 93 16.84 -8.67 7.96
CA HIS A 93 17.79 -7.57 7.84
C HIS A 93 17.47 -6.45 8.83
N PRO A 94 17.66 -6.66 10.15
CA PRO A 94 17.26 -5.70 11.19
C PRO A 94 18.00 -4.36 11.12
N ARG A 95 19.12 -4.29 10.37
CA ARG A 95 19.91 -3.07 10.14
C ARG A 95 19.74 -2.49 8.73
N ALA A 96 18.77 -2.97 7.96
CA ALA A 96 18.50 -2.46 6.62
C ALA A 96 18.24 -0.94 6.65
N THR A 97 18.80 -0.27 5.66
CA THR A 97 18.75 1.17 5.46
C THR A 97 17.47 1.60 4.75
N LYS A 98 17.14 2.90 4.83
CA LYS A 98 16.05 3.51 4.03
C LYS A 98 16.22 3.23 2.53
N GLY A 99 17.46 3.20 2.04
CA GLY A 99 17.77 2.92 0.64
C GLY A 99 17.46 1.48 0.22
N GLU A 100 17.74 0.50 1.06
CA GLU A 100 17.42 -0.91 0.82
C GLU A 100 15.90 -1.14 0.77
N PHE A 101 15.15 -0.59 1.74
CA PHE A 101 13.69 -0.65 1.71
C PHE A 101 13.11 0.09 0.49
N ARG A 102 13.71 1.21 0.08
CA ARG A 102 13.29 1.94 -1.13
C ARG A 102 13.46 1.07 -2.37
N TYR A 103 14.57 0.33 -2.49
CA TYR A 103 14.80 -0.57 -3.60
C TYR A 103 13.75 -1.70 -3.68
N ILE A 104 13.43 -2.31 -2.53
CA ILE A 104 12.40 -3.36 -2.45
C ILE A 104 11.03 -2.81 -2.84
N GLN A 105 10.62 -1.69 -2.24
CA GLN A 105 9.34 -1.06 -2.55
C GLN A 105 9.26 -0.64 -4.02
N LYS A 106 10.34 -0.13 -4.61
CA LYS A 106 10.40 0.18 -6.04
C LYS A 106 10.19 -1.07 -6.89
N THR A 107 10.84 -2.18 -6.56
CA THR A 107 10.68 -3.46 -7.26
C THR A 107 9.23 -3.96 -7.20
N ILE A 108 8.58 -3.80 -6.04
CA ILE A 108 7.15 -4.13 -5.86
C ILE A 108 6.26 -3.19 -6.70
N VAL A 109 6.55 -1.90 -6.72
CA VAL A 109 5.82 -0.91 -7.51
C VAL A 109 5.92 -1.20 -9.01
N ASP A 110 7.09 -1.56 -9.51
CA ASP A 110 7.27 -1.95 -10.92
C ASP A 110 6.41 -3.17 -11.29
N ARG A 111 6.10 -4.03 -10.31
CA ARG A 111 5.25 -5.22 -10.44
C ARG A 111 3.74 -4.92 -10.35
N LEU A 112 3.34 -4.05 -9.41
CA LEU A 112 1.93 -3.75 -9.10
C LEU A 112 1.37 -2.51 -9.82
N GLY A 113 2.27 -1.67 -10.35
CA GLY A 113 1.96 -0.33 -10.85
C GLY A 113 2.20 0.75 -9.79
N SER A 114 2.44 1.99 -10.25
CA SER A 114 2.69 3.16 -9.40
C SER A 114 1.47 3.65 -8.63
N VAL A 115 0.28 3.26 -9.08
CA VAL A 115 -1.00 3.59 -8.47
C VAL A 115 -1.79 2.30 -8.34
N VAL A 116 -2.31 2.05 -7.14
CA VAL A 116 -3.34 1.04 -6.90
C VAL A 116 -4.68 1.73 -6.77
N ASP A 117 -5.71 1.02 -7.17
CA ASP A 117 -7.08 1.48 -7.08
C ASP A 117 -7.80 0.60 -6.06
N ILE A 118 -8.25 1.23 -4.98
CA ILE A 118 -8.75 0.58 -3.77
C ILE A 118 -10.20 1.02 -3.56
N GLU A 119 -11.12 0.06 -3.54
CA GLU A 119 -12.52 0.30 -3.26
C GLU A 119 -12.69 0.77 -1.81
N VAL A 120 -13.30 1.94 -1.63
CA VAL A 120 -13.49 2.64 -0.35
C VAL A 120 -14.72 2.14 0.39
#